data_AF-A0A0H5QQI8-F1
#
_entry.id   AF-A0A0H5QQI8-F1
#
_cell.length_a   1.000
_cell.length_b   1.000
_cell.length_c   1.000
_cell.angle_alpha   90.00
_cell.angle_beta   90.00
_cell.angle_gamma   90.00
#
_symmetry.space_group_name_H-M   'P 1'
#
loop_
_entity.id
_entity.type
_entity.pdbx_description
1 polymer ?
#
loop_
_entity_poly.entity_id
_entity_poly.type
_entity_poly.pdbx_seq_one_letter_code
_entity_poly.pdbx_strand_id
1 'polypeptide(L)'
;RLICQQPVKIPKKIDQSSLRPVLKHVAQMEKAVEQLQEEHSTQIRLETESQKTFEFMKNQMNALKKAFGILSEVLIDEVEDIRGVVGDHIKNVSSMLDEAKFRGNLSGPSDSSIRDQVNRIRNELDGKVAIVHSNMLKLQSVMDENRSTYDTEIEGVHRELQSIRQERNNGGGGDGEPSYQAKVEKRLLKLDRDFSSYQDAHAATLSEIYSQLAKCIKRCDELSKASPQPVVSQQ
;
A
#
# COMPACT_ATOMS: atom_id res chain seq x y z
N ARG A 1 62.39 -18.59 -80.88
CA ARG A 1 61.28 -18.16 -79.99
C ARG A 1 61.89 -17.62 -78.71
N LEU A 2 62.00 -16.30 -78.57
CA LEU A 2 62.34 -15.62 -77.32
C LEU A 2 61.07 -14.88 -76.89
N ILE A 3 60.50 -15.29 -75.76
CA ILE A 3 59.32 -14.67 -75.16
C ILE A 3 59.82 -13.45 -74.39
N CYS A 4 59.53 -12.25 -74.89
CA CYS A 4 59.75 -11.02 -74.16
C CYS A 4 58.81 -10.97 -72.95
N GLN A 5 59.35 -11.12 -71.74
CA GLN A 5 58.64 -10.80 -70.50
C GLN A 5 58.49 -9.28 -70.41
N GLN A 6 57.25 -8.79 -70.44
CA GLN A 6 56.97 -7.41 -70.04
C GLN A 6 57.01 -7.30 -68.50
N PRO A 7 57.65 -6.27 -67.93
CA PRO A 7 57.61 -6.05 -66.49
C PRO A 7 56.20 -5.67 -66.06
N VAL A 8 55.65 -6.41 -65.09
CA VAL A 8 54.38 -6.08 -64.42
C VAL A 8 54.52 -4.72 -63.75
N LYS A 9 53.80 -3.72 -64.25
CA LYS A 9 53.69 -2.41 -63.62
C LYS A 9 52.89 -2.58 -62.33
N ILE A 10 53.56 -2.62 -61.19
CA ILE A 10 52.94 -2.41 -59.89
C ILE A 10 52.49 -0.95 -59.85
N PRO A 11 51.19 -0.64 -59.69
CA PRO A 11 50.73 0.74 -59.56
C PRO A 11 51.41 1.41 -58.36
N LYS A 12 52.21 2.44 -58.63
CA LYS A 12 52.83 3.28 -57.60
C LYS A 12 51.80 4.30 -57.10
N LYS A 13 51.70 4.37 -55.77
CA LYS A 13 51.01 5.38 -54.95
C LYS A 13 49.48 5.24 -54.91
N ILE A 14 49.01 4.70 -53.79
CA ILE A 14 47.65 4.95 -53.31
C ILE A 14 47.52 6.46 -53.13
N ASP A 15 46.58 7.06 -53.84
CA ASP A 15 46.35 8.50 -53.82
C ASP A 15 45.87 8.92 -52.43
N GLN A 16 46.72 9.58 -51.66
CA GLN A 16 46.41 10.03 -50.29
C GLN A 16 45.21 10.99 -50.24
N SER A 17 44.83 11.60 -51.37
CA SER A 17 43.64 12.44 -51.47
C SER A 17 42.33 11.65 -51.32
N SER A 18 42.29 10.40 -51.78
CA SER A 18 41.14 9.49 -51.69
C SER A 18 40.95 8.90 -50.28
N LEU A 19 42.00 8.89 -49.45
CA LEU A 19 41.99 8.33 -48.10
C LEU A 19 41.53 9.33 -47.03
N ARG A 20 41.67 10.65 -47.25
CA ARG A 20 41.26 11.66 -46.25
C ARG A 20 39.77 11.62 -45.91
N PRO A 21 38.83 11.47 -46.86
CA PRO A 21 37.41 11.38 -46.55
C PRO A 21 37.08 10.12 -45.73
N VAL A 22 37.74 9.00 -46.04
CA VAL A 22 37.58 7.73 -45.34
C VAL A 22 38.09 7.83 -43.90
N LEU A 23 39.28 8.39 -43.69
CA LEU A 23 39.84 8.62 -42.35
C LEU A 23 38.97 9.57 -41.52
N LYS A 24 38.39 10.61 -42.15
CA LYS A 24 37.44 11.51 -41.48
C LYS A 24 36.16 10.79 -41.08
N HIS A 25 35.64 9.89 -41.93
CA HIS A 25 34.47 9.08 -41.59
C HIS A 25 34.75 8.07 -40.48
N VAL A 26 35.93 7.44 -40.49
CA VAL A 26 36.36 6.53 -39.41
C VAL A 26 36.47 7.29 -38.09
N ALA A 27 37.09 8.48 -38.08
CA ALA A 27 37.15 9.33 -36.88
C ALA A 27 35.76 9.78 -36.39
N GLN A 28 34.82 10.03 -37.31
CA GLN A 28 33.42 10.32 -36.97
C GLN A 28 32.70 9.10 -36.40
N MET A 29 32.95 7.90 -36.95
CA MET A 29 32.41 6.65 -36.42
C MET A 29 32.98 6.33 -35.04
N GLU A 30 34.29 6.48 -34.83
CA GLU A 30 34.93 6.30 -33.52
C GLU A 30 34.29 7.22 -32.47
N LYS A 31 34.11 8.50 -32.82
CA LYS A 31 33.42 9.46 -31.93
C LYS A 31 31.95 9.09 -31.68
N ALA A 32 31.23 8.63 -32.69
CA ALA A 32 29.85 8.19 -32.53
C ALA A 32 29.74 6.93 -31.64
N VAL A 33 30.70 6.00 -31.77
CA VAL A 33 30.80 4.80 -30.92
C VAL A 33 31.09 5.17 -29.48
N GLU A 34 32.02 6.11 -29.23
CA GLU A 34 32.31 6.61 -27.88
C GLU A 34 31.06 7.26 -27.25
N GLN A 35 30.34 8.11 -28.01
CA GLN A 35 29.10 8.73 -27.54
C GLN A 35 28.01 7.69 -27.22
N LEU A 36 27.81 6.69 -28.10
CA LEU A 36 26.86 5.61 -27.84
C LEU A 36 27.22 4.76 -26.62
N GLN A 37 28.52 4.50 -26.40
CA GLN A 37 28.98 3.79 -25.21
C GLN A 37 28.75 4.59 -23.92
N GLU A 38 28.98 5.90 -23.95
CA GLU A 38 28.71 6.80 -22.83
C GLU A 38 27.21 6.93 -22.52
N GLU A 39 26.38 7.09 -23.55
CA GLU A 39 24.92 7.10 -23.42
C GLU A 39 24.38 5.79 -22.85
N HIS A 40 24.86 4.65 -23.37
CA HIS A 40 24.45 3.33 -22.91
C HIS A 40 24.88 3.07 -21.45
N SER A 41 26.09 3.47 -21.07
CA SER A 41 26.58 3.39 -19.69
C SER A 41 25.69 4.20 -18.73
N THR A 42 25.34 5.42 -19.13
CA THR A 42 24.45 6.29 -18.36
C THR A 42 23.05 5.68 -18.22
N GLN A 43 22.51 5.12 -19.31
CA GLN A 43 21.22 4.46 -19.30
C GLN A 43 21.19 3.25 -18.36
N ILE A 44 22.21 2.38 -18.39
CA ILE A 44 22.33 1.25 -17.47
C ILE A 44 22.36 1.72 -16.02
N ARG A 45 23.12 2.79 -15.73
CA ARG A 45 23.23 3.34 -14.38
C ARG A 45 21.86 3.80 -13.87
N LEU A 46 21.12 4.56 -14.67
CA LEU A 46 19.77 5.03 -14.34
C LEU A 46 18.77 3.87 -14.19
N GLU A 47 18.86 2.85 -15.04
CA GLU A 47 18.03 1.63 -14.91
C GLU A 47 18.32 0.87 -13.62
N THR A 48 19.59 0.81 -13.22
CA THR A 48 20.01 0.18 -11.97
C THR A 48 19.55 0.99 -10.75
N GLU A 49 19.71 2.32 -10.79
CA GLU A 49 19.30 3.21 -9.69
C GLU A 49 17.78 3.20 -9.51
N SER A 50 17.00 3.36 -10.60
CA SER A 50 15.54 3.27 -10.53
C SER A 50 15.05 1.92 -10.05
N GLN A 51 15.68 0.81 -10.47
CA GLN A 51 15.33 -0.52 -10.00
C GLN A 51 15.49 -0.65 -8.48
N LYS A 52 16.60 -0.12 -7.92
CA LYS A 52 16.81 -0.11 -6.47
C LYS A 52 15.72 0.69 -5.75
N THR A 53 15.33 1.85 -6.27
CA THR A 53 14.25 2.66 -5.70
C THR A 53 12.91 1.91 -5.73
N PHE A 54 12.56 1.24 -6.84
CA PHE A 54 11.35 0.42 -6.92
C PHE A 54 11.37 -0.76 -5.95
N GLU A 55 12.50 -1.45 -5.82
CA GLU A 55 12.63 -2.56 -4.87
C GLU A 55 12.49 -2.08 -3.43
N PHE A 56 13.07 -0.92 -3.10
CA PHE A 56 12.89 -0.28 -1.80
C PHE A 56 11.42 0.03 -1.53
N MET A 57 10.72 0.77 -2.42
CA MET A 57 9.31 1.11 -2.24
C MET A 57 8.41 -0.13 -2.13
N LYS A 58 8.67 -1.15 -2.95
CA LYS A 58 7.96 -2.43 -2.88
C LYS A 58 8.16 -3.12 -1.55
N ASN A 59 9.38 -3.11 -1.01
CA ASN A 59 9.68 -3.71 0.29
C ASN A 59 9.00 -2.95 1.43
N GLN A 60 8.96 -1.61 1.38
CA GLN A 60 8.20 -0.80 2.34
C GLN A 60 6.70 -1.14 2.29
N MET A 61 6.11 -1.18 1.10
CA MET A 61 4.70 -1.58 0.93
C MET A 61 4.42 -2.99 1.49
N ASN A 62 5.33 -3.95 1.28
CA ASN A 62 5.17 -5.30 1.83
C ASN A 62 5.30 -5.34 3.35
N ALA A 63 6.20 -4.55 3.94
CA ALA A 63 6.33 -4.42 5.38
C ALA A 63 5.05 -3.82 5.99
N LEU A 64 4.48 -2.80 5.35
CA LEU A 64 3.22 -2.19 5.75
C LEU A 64 2.04 -3.16 5.67
N LYS A 65 1.93 -3.93 4.56
CA LYS A 65 0.93 -5.00 4.43
C LYS A 65 0.97 -5.98 5.59
N LYS A 66 2.17 -6.38 6.03
CA LYS A 66 2.36 -7.29 7.17
C LYS A 66 2.00 -6.63 8.51
N ALA A 67 2.48 -5.40 8.74
CA ALA A 67 2.18 -4.67 9.96
C ALA A 67 0.66 -4.45 10.11
N PHE A 68 -0.02 -4.10 9.01
CA PHE A 68 -1.46 -3.98 8.99
C PHE A 68 -2.15 -5.32 9.27
N GLY A 69 -1.73 -6.40 8.62
CA GLY A 69 -2.27 -7.74 8.88
C GLY A 69 -2.27 -8.06 10.38
N ILE A 70 -1.12 -7.90 11.03
CA ILE A 70 -0.96 -8.14 12.48
C ILE A 70 -1.89 -7.24 13.30
N LEU A 71 -1.92 -5.94 13.02
CA LEU A 71 -2.75 -5.00 13.78
C LEU A 71 -4.26 -5.24 13.56
N SER A 72 -4.64 -5.66 12.35
CA SER A 72 -6.02 -6.03 12.04
C SER A 72 -6.45 -7.32 12.72
N GLU A 73 -5.54 -8.31 12.85
CA GLU A 73 -5.77 -9.52 13.64
C GLU A 73 -5.98 -9.18 15.12
N VAL A 74 -5.12 -8.33 15.69
CA VAL A 74 -5.29 -7.85 17.08
C VAL A 74 -6.63 -7.15 17.27
N LEU A 75 -7.05 -6.30 16.33
CA LEU A 75 -8.37 -5.65 16.41
C LEU A 75 -9.54 -6.64 16.29
N ILE A 76 -9.42 -7.64 15.42
CA ILE A 76 -10.43 -8.70 15.30
C ILE A 76 -10.52 -9.47 16.62
N ASP A 77 -9.38 -9.87 17.19
CA ASP A 77 -9.30 -10.57 18.47
C ASP A 77 -9.91 -9.72 19.61
N GLU A 78 -9.62 -8.41 19.66
CA GLU A 78 -10.24 -7.49 20.62
C GLU A 78 -11.77 -7.44 20.46
N VAL A 79 -12.27 -7.40 19.23
CA VAL A 79 -13.72 -7.44 18.95
C VAL A 79 -14.34 -8.79 19.32
N GLU A 80 -13.64 -9.90 19.08
CA GLU A 80 -14.10 -11.23 19.45
C GLU A 80 -14.16 -11.40 20.98
N ASP A 81 -13.19 -10.88 21.70
CA ASP A 81 -13.18 -10.85 23.18
C ASP A 81 -14.36 -10.02 23.71
N ILE A 82 -14.61 -8.84 23.15
CA ILE A 82 -15.82 -8.05 23.45
C ILE A 82 -17.08 -8.89 23.23
N ARG A 83 -17.19 -9.56 22.08
CA ARG A 83 -18.35 -10.38 21.74
C ARG A 83 -18.53 -11.55 22.71
N GLY A 84 -17.45 -12.18 23.14
CA GLY A 84 -17.45 -13.26 24.13
C GLY A 84 -17.93 -12.78 25.48
N VAL A 85 -17.30 -11.73 26.02
CA VAL A 85 -17.66 -11.14 27.31
C VAL A 85 -19.10 -10.67 27.32
N VAL A 86 -19.52 -9.89 26.32
CA VAL A 86 -20.92 -9.42 26.20
C VAL A 86 -21.88 -10.60 26.06
N GLY A 87 -21.53 -11.62 25.28
CA GLY A 87 -22.35 -12.80 25.06
C GLY A 87 -22.61 -13.61 26.33
N ASP A 88 -21.58 -13.83 27.15
CA ASP A 88 -21.73 -14.58 28.41
C ASP A 88 -22.48 -13.78 29.46
N HIS A 89 -22.23 -12.48 29.53
CA HIS A 89 -22.98 -11.59 30.39
C HIS A 89 -24.47 -11.49 30.00
N ILE A 90 -24.78 -11.48 28.70
CA ILE A 90 -26.17 -11.56 28.20
C ILE A 90 -26.85 -12.82 28.72
N LYS A 91 -26.20 -13.98 28.59
CA LYS A 91 -26.77 -15.25 29.06
C LYS A 91 -27.06 -15.21 30.56
N ASN A 92 -26.12 -14.67 31.34
CA ASN A 92 -26.27 -14.54 32.79
C ASN A 92 -27.46 -13.64 33.15
N VAL A 93 -27.56 -12.46 32.51
CA VAL A 93 -28.68 -11.53 32.73
C VAL A 93 -30.01 -12.12 32.28
N SER A 94 -30.06 -12.83 31.14
CA SER A 94 -31.26 -13.53 30.68
C SER A 94 -31.71 -14.61 31.65
N SER A 95 -30.78 -15.41 32.19
CA SER A 95 -31.08 -16.41 33.23
C SER A 95 -31.65 -15.76 34.49
N MET A 96 -31.05 -14.66 34.95
CA MET A 96 -31.55 -13.92 36.12
C MET A 96 -32.94 -13.31 35.86
N LEU A 97 -33.20 -12.84 34.64
CA LEU A 97 -34.49 -12.29 34.26
C LEU A 97 -35.58 -13.37 34.18
N ASP A 98 -35.25 -14.55 33.65
CA ASP A 98 -36.19 -15.68 33.58
C ASP A 98 -36.50 -16.23 34.97
N GLU A 99 -35.51 -16.30 35.86
CA GLU A 99 -35.72 -16.61 37.29
C GLU A 99 -36.61 -15.56 37.98
N ALA A 100 -36.38 -14.27 37.71
CA ALA A 100 -37.19 -13.19 38.27
C ALA A 100 -38.64 -13.25 37.79
N LYS A 101 -38.88 -13.55 36.50
CA LYS A 101 -40.22 -13.76 35.93
C LYS A 101 -40.91 -14.98 36.54
N PHE A 102 -40.18 -16.09 36.70
CA PHE A 102 -40.70 -17.30 37.33
C PHE A 102 -41.09 -17.08 38.79
N ARG A 103 -40.37 -16.22 39.52
CA ARG A 103 -40.64 -15.89 40.92
C ARG A 103 -41.83 -14.95 41.15
N GLY A 104 -42.47 -14.44 40.10
CA GLY A 104 -43.79 -13.80 40.15
C GLY A 104 -44.04 -12.88 41.35
N ASN A 105 -43.57 -11.63 41.30
CA ASN A 105 -44.03 -10.51 42.15
C ASN A 105 -43.83 -10.62 43.68
N LEU A 106 -42.83 -11.35 44.19
CA LEU A 106 -42.44 -11.27 45.61
C LEU A 106 -41.29 -10.27 45.83
N SER A 107 -41.61 -8.97 45.75
CA SER A 107 -40.97 -7.83 46.46
C SER A 107 -39.45 -7.86 46.78
N GLY A 108 -38.64 -7.10 45.99
CA GLY A 108 -37.34 -6.50 46.38
C GLY A 108 -36.06 -7.25 45.94
N PRO A 109 -34.86 -6.77 46.32
CA PRO A 109 -33.81 -6.06 45.55
C PRO A 109 -33.18 -6.78 44.33
N SER A 110 -33.86 -7.75 43.69
CA SER A 110 -33.36 -8.45 42.50
C SER A 110 -33.18 -7.55 41.27
N ASP A 111 -34.05 -6.55 41.10
CA ASP A 111 -34.02 -5.62 39.96
C ASP A 111 -32.82 -4.66 39.99
N SER A 112 -32.33 -4.29 41.18
CA SER A 112 -31.10 -3.50 41.30
C SER A 112 -29.88 -4.34 40.97
N SER A 113 -29.86 -5.64 41.32
CA SER A 113 -28.73 -6.53 40.98
C SER A 113 -28.61 -6.76 39.47
N ILE A 114 -29.73 -6.92 38.75
CA ILE A 114 -29.74 -7.04 37.29
C ILE A 114 -29.28 -5.72 36.65
N ARG A 115 -29.81 -4.59 37.14
CA ARG A 115 -29.42 -3.25 36.66
C ARG A 115 -27.94 -2.96 36.88
N ASP A 116 -27.39 -3.32 38.04
CA ASP A 116 -25.97 -3.15 38.35
C ASP A 116 -25.09 -4.03 37.46
N GLN A 117 -25.53 -5.25 37.14
CA GLN A 117 -24.84 -6.08 36.15
C GLN A 117 -24.91 -5.45 34.75
N VAL A 118 -26.07 -4.98 34.30
CA VAL A 118 -26.23 -4.30 33.01
C VAL A 118 -25.34 -3.05 32.91
N ASN A 119 -25.25 -2.26 33.98
CA ASN A 119 -24.39 -1.08 34.04
C ASN A 119 -22.90 -1.45 34.04
N ARG A 120 -22.50 -2.53 34.74
CA ARG A 120 -21.12 -3.05 34.67
C ARG A 120 -20.75 -3.48 33.26
N ILE A 121 -21.64 -4.20 32.58
CA ILE A 121 -21.47 -4.65 31.19
C ILE A 121 -21.33 -3.45 30.26
N ARG A 122 -22.19 -2.43 30.42
CA ARG A 122 -22.11 -1.20 29.62
C ARG A 122 -20.76 -0.50 29.82
N ASN A 123 -20.35 -0.29 31.07
CA ASN A 123 -19.09 0.39 31.36
C ASN A 123 -17.86 -0.37 30.82
N GLU A 124 -17.85 -1.71 30.93
CA GLU A 124 -16.78 -2.54 30.39
C GLU A 124 -16.77 -2.51 28.86
N LEU A 125 -17.94 -2.58 28.22
CA LEU A 125 -18.08 -2.46 26.78
C LEU A 125 -17.59 -1.09 26.30
N ASP A 126 -18.04 0.00 26.92
CA ASP A 126 -17.66 1.36 26.54
C ASP A 126 -16.14 1.55 26.64
N GLY A 127 -15.51 0.98 27.68
CA GLY A 127 -14.06 0.95 27.83
C GLY A 127 -13.35 0.20 26.69
N LYS A 128 -13.81 -1.01 26.36
CA LYS A 128 -13.21 -1.81 25.27
C LYS A 128 -13.45 -1.19 23.89
N VAL A 129 -14.65 -0.65 23.64
CA VAL A 129 -15.01 0.09 22.41
C VAL A 129 -14.11 1.32 22.25
N ALA A 130 -13.82 2.06 23.32
CA ALA A 130 -12.93 3.21 23.28
C ALA A 130 -11.49 2.83 22.91
N ILE A 131 -11.00 1.69 23.41
CA ILE A 131 -9.67 1.16 23.08
C ILE A 131 -9.61 0.77 21.60
N VAL A 132 -10.57 -0.03 21.13
CA VAL A 132 -10.67 -0.45 19.72
C VAL A 132 -10.72 0.77 18.81
N HIS A 133 -11.57 1.76 19.11
CA HIS A 133 -11.67 2.98 18.33
C HIS A 133 -10.35 3.78 18.33
N SER A 134 -9.67 3.90 19.48
CA SER A 134 -8.36 4.56 19.55
C SER A 134 -7.31 3.86 18.70
N ASN A 135 -7.25 2.53 18.75
CA ASN A 135 -6.34 1.73 17.96
C ASN A 135 -6.63 1.86 16.45
N MET A 136 -7.91 1.88 16.06
CA MET A 136 -8.32 2.13 14.67
C MET A 136 -7.89 3.51 14.16
N LEU A 137 -8.04 4.57 14.97
CA LEU A 137 -7.60 5.92 14.58
C LEU A 137 -6.08 6.00 14.40
N LYS A 138 -5.30 5.35 15.28
CA LYS A 138 -3.84 5.28 15.15
C LYS A 138 -3.44 4.57 13.87
N LEU A 139 -4.09 3.45 13.56
CA LEU A 139 -3.89 2.72 12.30
C LEU A 139 -4.17 3.59 11.08
N GLN A 140 -5.27 4.34 11.11
CA GLN A 140 -5.64 5.23 10.02
C GLN A 140 -4.63 6.38 9.84
N SER A 141 -4.16 6.99 10.94
CA SER A 141 -3.10 8.02 10.90
C SER A 141 -1.81 7.50 10.26
N VAL A 142 -1.34 6.33 10.69
CA VAL A 142 -0.12 5.71 10.14
C VAL A 142 -0.29 5.43 8.65
N MET A 143 -1.49 5.04 8.21
CA MET A 143 -1.73 4.87 6.78
C MET A 143 -1.71 6.17 5.99
N ASP A 144 -2.35 7.22 6.50
CA ASP A 144 -2.43 8.51 5.81
C ASP A 144 -1.04 9.15 5.66
N GLU A 145 -0.20 9.04 6.70
CA GLU A 145 1.21 9.45 6.65
C GLU A 145 2.01 8.67 5.59
N ASN A 146 1.82 7.35 5.52
CA ASN A 146 2.50 6.51 4.54
C ASN A 146 2.01 6.78 3.12
N ARG A 147 0.72 7.04 2.94
CA ARG A 147 0.14 7.45 1.66
C ARG A 147 0.77 8.76 1.19
N SER A 148 0.82 9.76 2.05
CA SER A 148 1.45 11.05 1.72
C SER A 148 2.91 10.88 1.31
N THR A 149 3.66 10.01 2.00
CA THR A 149 5.05 9.69 1.66
C THR A 149 5.16 9.03 0.29
N TYR A 150 4.35 8.01 0.03
CA TYR A 150 4.31 7.30 -1.24
C TYR A 150 3.95 8.22 -2.42
N ASP A 151 2.89 9.03 -2.26
CA ASP A 151 2.42 9.97 -3.27
C ASP A 151 3.54 10.98 -3.62
N THR A 152 4.26 11.48 -2.60
CA THR A 152 5.39 12.41 -2.80
C THR A 152 6.56 11.75 -3.56
N GLU A 153 6.91 10.51 -3.23
CA GLU A 153 7.99 9.77 -3.92
C GLU A 153 7.61 9.48 -5.38
N ILE A 154 6.38 9.04 -5.63
CA ILE A 154 5.87 8.78 -6.98
C ILE A 154 5.86 10.07 -7.82
N GLU A 155 5.39 11.18 -7.27
CA GLU A 155 5.43 12.48 -7.94
C GLU A 155 6.87 12.92 -8.25
N GLY A 156 7.81 12.63 -7.36
CA GLY A 156 9.25 12.82 -7.57
C GLY A 156 9.74 12.08 -8.82
N VAL A 157 9.50 10.77 -8.88
CA VAL A 157 9.89 9.94 -10.03
C VAL A 157 9.19 10.39 -11.31
N HIS A 158 7.92 10.78 -11.24
CA HIS A 158 7.16 11.25 -12.40
C HIS A 158 7.73 12.56 -12.97
N ARG A 159 8.13 13.50 -12.09
CA ARG A 159 8.81 14.74 -12.50
C ARG A 159 10.15 14.47 -13.16
N GLU A 160 10.94 13.55 -12.59
CA GLU A 160 12.25 13.19 -13.14
C GLU A 160 12.13 12.53 -14.52
N LEU A 161 11.14 11.65 -14.71
CA LEU A 161 10.80 11.08 -16.03
C LEU A 161 10.36 12.13 -17.04
N GLN A 162 9.58 13.14 -16.60
CA GLN A 162 9.17 14.23 -17.49
C GLN A 162 10.36 15.11 -17.92
N SER A 163 11.32 15.37 -17.03
CA SER A 163 12.55 16.10 -17.36
C SER A 163 13.36 15.35 -18.43
N ILE A 164 13.57 14.05 -18.22
CA ILE A 164 14.29 13.18 -19.17
C ILE A 164 13.56 13.16 -20.54
N ARG A 165 12.23 13.17 -20.54
CA ARG A 165 11.43 13.22 -21.78
C ARG A 165 11.64 14.53 -22.56
N GLN A 166 11.70 15.65 -21.86
CA GLN A 166 11.94 16.96 -22.47
C GLN A 166 13.35 17.03 -23.05
N GLU A 167 14.35 16.50 -22.34
CA GLU A 167 15.74 16.42 -22.83
C GLU A 167 15.84 15.55 -24.10
N ARG A 168 15.15 14.40 -24.15
CA ARG A 168 15.12 13.53 -25.33
C ARG A 168 14.35 14.11 -26.51
N ASN A 169 13.26 14.83 -26.30
CA ASN A 169 12.54 15.49 -27.41
C ASN A 169 13.38 16.56 -28.11
N ASN A 170 14.43 17.08 -27.46
CA ASN A 170 15.38 18.02 -28.04
C ASN A 170 16.57 17.33 -28.75
N GLY A 171 16.77 16.02 -28.57
CA GLY A 171 17.84 15.22 -29.19
C GLY A 171 17.27 14.00 -29.91
N GLY A 172 17.06 14.12 -31.22
CA GLY A 172 16.32 13.18 -32.08
C GLY A 172 16.46 11.68 -31.77
N GLY A 173 15.31 11.01 -31.70
CA GLY A 173 15.17 9.63 -31.23
C GLY A 173 15.64 8.54 -32.20
N GLY A 174 16.08 7.43 -31.61
CA GLY A 174 16.29 6.15 -32.30
C GLY A 174 15.22 5.14 -31.89
N ASP A 175 14.62 4.49 -32.89
CA ASP A 175 13.70 3.36 -32.75
C ASP A 175 14.47 2.08 -32.39
N GLY A 176 14.05 1.41 -31.32
CA GLY A 176 14.52 0.09 -30.91
C GLY A 176 14.58 -0.05 -29.39
N GLU A 177 13.81 -1.00 -28.86
CA GLU A 177 13.52 -1.24 -27.43
C GLU A 177 12.51 -0.28 -26.76
N PRO A 178 11.69 -0.76 -25.79
CA PRO A 178 10.94 0.13 -24.93
C PRO A 178 11.96 1.02 -24.22
N SER A 179 11.94 2.32 -24.58
CA SER A 179 12.70 3.37 -23.90
C SER A 179 12.73 3.08 -22.40
N TYR A 180 13.89 3.21 -21.75
CA TYR A 180 14.05 3.10 -20.28
C TYR A 180 12.85 3.72 -19.52
N GLN A 181 12.38 4.87 -20.00
CA GLN A 181 11.17 5.54 -19.54
C GLN A 181 9.90 4.68 -19.54
N ALA A 182 9.59 3.96 -20.62
CA ALA A 182 8.44 3.07 -20.69
C ALA A 182 8.54 1.89 -19.70
N LYS A 183 9.76 1.40 -19.42
CA LYS A 183 10.00 0.38 -18.38
C LYS A 183 9.73 0.94 -16.98
N VAL A 184 10.16 2.18 -16.70
CA VAL A 184 9.90 2.87 -15.42
C VAL A 184 8.41 3.22 -15.25
N GLU A 185 7.75 3.77 -16.28
CA GLU A 185 6.31 4.08 -16.26
C GLU A 185 5.47 2.83 -16.00
N LYS A 186 5.81 1.71 -16.63
CA LYS A 186 5.14 0.42 -16.38
C LYS A 186 5.34 -0.07 -14.94
N ARG A 187 6.52 0.13 -14.36
CA ARG A 187 6.81 -0.22 -12.95
C ARG A 187 6.05 0.69 -11.98
N LEU A 188 5.96 1.99 -12.25
CA LEU A 188 5.14 2.93 -11.47
C LEU A 188 3.67 2.55 -11.49
N LEU A 189 3.09 2.32 -12.67
CA LEU A 189 1.68 1.93 -12.80
C LEU A 189 1.36 0.63 -12.05
N LYS A 190 2.30 -0.32 -12.02
CA LYS A 190 2.14 -1.54 -11.26
C LYS A 190 2.16 -1.27 -9.75
N LEU A 191 3.11 -0.46 -9.29
CA LEU A 191 3.23 -0.10 -7.88
C LEU A 191 1.98 0.64 -7.40
N ASP A 192 1.48 1.57 -8.22
CA ASP A 192 0.28 2.35 -7.96
C ASP A 192 -0.95 1.45 -7.81
N ARG A 193 -1.15 0.51 -8.75
CA ARG A 193 -2.21 -0.50 -8.65
C ARG A 193 -2.07 -1.37 -7.39
N ASP A 194 -0.86 -1.83 -7.08
CA ASP A 194 -0.60 -2.69 -5.91
C ASP A 194 -0.86 -1.94 -4.59
N PHE A 195 -0.68 -0.60 -4.59
CA PHE A 195 -0.96 0.29 -3.47
C PHE A 195 -2.46 0.62 -3.36
N SER A 196 -3.15 0.94 -4.45
CA SER A 196 -4.61 1.13 -4.43
C SER A 196 -5.33 -0.13 -3.96
N SER A 197 -4.93 -1.30 -4.47
CA SER A 197 -5.51 -2.59 -4.03
C SER A 197 -5.28 -2.84 -2.53
N TYR A 198 -4.16 -2.37 -1.98
CA TYR A 198 -3.90 -2.45 -0.54
C TYR A 198 -4.82 -1.55 0.27
N GLN A 199 -5.03 -0.31 -0.20
CA GLN A 199 -5.94 0.64 0.43
C GLN A 199 -7.38 0.13 0.44
N ASP A 200 -7.85 -0.43 -0.68
CA ASP A 200 -9.20 -0.98 -0.79
C ASP A 200 -9.41 -2.14 0.20
N ALA A 201 -8.44 -3.05 0.29
CA ALA A 201 -8.49 -4.17 1.23
C ALA A 201 -8.52 -3.67 2.69
N HIS A 202 -7.70 -2.67 3.01
CA HIS A 202 -7.70 -2.06 4.34
C HIS A 202 -9.04 -1.41 4.68
N ALA A 203 -9.58 -0.60 3.77
CA ALA A 203 -10.86 0.07 3.96
C ALA A 203 -12.00 -0.95 4.19
N ALA A 204 -11.98 -2.07 3.45
CA ALA A 204 -12.92 -3.16 3.65
C ALA A 204 -12.81 -3.78 5.06
N THR A 205 -11.59 -4.08 5.52
CA THR A 205 -11.36 -4.66 6.86
C THR A 205 -11.82 -3.72 7.97
N LEU A 206 -11.48 -2.42 7.92
CA LEU A 206 -11.96 -1.46 8.91
C LEU A 206 -13.48 -1.34 8.92
N SER A 207 -14.10 -1.32 7.73
CA SER A 207 -15.57 -1.26 7.60
C SER A 207 -16.24 -2.46 8.25
N GLU A 208 -15.68 -3.66 8.08
CA GLU A 208 -16.18 -4.86 8.75
C GLU A 208 -16.03 -4.80 10.27
N ILE A 209 -14.88 -4.33 10.77
CA ILE A 209 -14.65 -4.12 12.21
C ILE A 209 -15.69 -3.14 12.78
N TYR A 210 -15.93 -2.00 12.12
CA TYR A 210 -16.95 -1.03 12.53
C TYR A 210 -18.36 -1.64 12.54
N SER A 211 -18.69 -2.43 11.52
CA SER A 211 -19.98 -3.13 11.41
C SER A 211 -20.19 -4.10 12.59
N GLN A 212 -19.16 -4.86 12.96
CA GLN A 212 -19.23 -5.79 14.09
C GLN A 212 -19.34 -5.07 15.44
N LEU A 213 -18.57 -3.99 15.62
CA LEU A 213 -18.63 -3.16 16.82
C LEU A 213 -20.02 -2.53 17.00
N ALA A 214 -20.60 -1.99 15.92
CA ALA A 214 -21.94 -1.42 15.93
C ALA A 214 -23.02 -2.45 16.31
N LYS A 215 -22.90 -3.70 15.85
CA LYS A 215 -23.79 -4.79 16.27
C LYS A 215 -23.68 -5.09 17.77
N CYS A 216 -22.46 -5.07 18.33
CA CYS A 216 -22.24 -5.29 19.76
C CYS A 216 -22.87 -4.18 20.60
N ILE A 217 -22.64 -2.92 20.23
CA ILE A 217 -23.23 -1.74 20.89
C ILE A 217 -24.75 -1.82 20.87
N LYS A 218 -25.35 -2.07 19.69
CA LYS A 218 -26.81 -2.18 19.55
C LYS A 218 -27.40 -3.26 20.47
N ARG A 219 -26.74 -4.42 20.56
CA ARG A 219 -27.20 -5.53 21.42
C ARG A 219 -27.16 -5.15 22.91
N CYS A 220 -26.16 -4.38 23.33
CA CYS A 220 -26.09 -3.87 24.70
C CYS A 220 -27.18 -2.81 24.99
N ASP A 221 -27.49 -1.94 24.02
CA ASP A 221 -28.59 -0.99 24.18
C ASP A 221 -29.96 -1.67 24.29
N GLU A 222 -30.17 -2.75 23.53
CA GLU A 222 -31.39 -3.57 23.62
C GLU A 222 -31.56 -4.19 25.02
N LEU A 223 -30.47 -4.69 25.63
CA LEU A 223 -30.49 -5.19 27.01
C LEU A 223 -30.80 -4.09 28.03
N SER A 224 -30.18 -2.92 27.85
CA SER A 224 -30.41 -1.78 28.75
C SER A 224 -31.86 -1.32 28.70
N LYS A 225 -32.53 -1.43 27.54
CA LYS A 225 -33.96 -1.12 27.37
C LYS A 225 -34.87 -2.21 27.94
N ALA A 226 -34.43 -3.47 27.91
CA ALA A 226 -35.17 -4.61 28.47
C ALA A 226 -35.06 -4.72 30.01
N SER A 227 -34.14 -3.97 30.63
CA SER A 227 -34.01 -3.90 32.09
C SER A 227 -35.23 -3.21 32.74
N PRO A 228 -35.71 -3.68 33.92
CA PRO A 228 -36.86 -3.07 34.60
C PRO A 228 -36.65 -1.58 34.87
N GLN A 229 -37.58 -0.74 34.39
CA GLN A 229 -37.61 0.70 34.67
C GLN A 229 -37.96 0.94 36.15
N PRO A 230 -37.37 1.95 36.81
CA PRO A 230 -37.75 2.29 38.18
C PRO A 230 -39.23 2.66 38.21
N VAL A 231 -40.02 1.96 39.04
CA VAL A 231 -41.38 2.37 39.35
C VAL A 231 -41.27 3.71 40.08
N VAL A 232 -41.58 4.80 39.38
CA VAL A 232 -41.70 6.12 40.01
C VAL A 232 -42.92 6.04 40.91
N SER A 233 -42.71 5.85 42.21
CA SER A 233 -43.76 6.01 43.21
C SER A 233 -44.17 7.48 43.19
N GLN A 234 -45.27 7.79 42.50
CA GLN A 234 -45.95 9.07 42.67
C GLN A 234 -46.52 9.10 44.09
N GLN A 235 -45.92 9.94 44.94
CA GLN A 235 -46.53 10.43 46.18
C GLN A 235 -47.43 11.61 45.88
#